data_AF-A0A822BXE1-F1
#
_entry.id   AF-A0A822BXE1-F1
#
_cell.length_a   1.000
_cell.length_b   1.000
_cell.length_c   1.000
_cell.angle_alpha   90.00
_cell.angle_beta   90.00
_cell.angle_gamma   90.00
#
_symmetry.space_group_name_H-M   'P 1'
#
loop_
_entity.id
_entity.type
_entity.pdbx_description
1 polymer ?
#
loop_
_entity_poly.entity_id
_entity_poly.type
_entity_poly.pdbx_seq_one_letter_code
_entity_poly.pdbx_strand_id
1 'polypeptide(L)'
;MDIHEQASLASKEHIDQVFEKVNQKLEEHGGLYLFKTTYPTAADFTLAALAYPMIFPSQCDGLIIKYDPNIMSRQMYEQVTTYREQRAGKLVLRMYEQHRIVDRIQPNHA
;
A
#
# COMPACT_ATOMS: atom_id res chain seq x y z
N MET A 1 -17.44 22.07 -14.99
CA MET A 1 -16.97 20.67 -14.91
C MET A 1 -16.00 20.59 -13.72
N ASP A 2 -16.42 21.09 -12.56
CA ASP A 2 -15.48 21.52 -11.49
C ASP A 2 -15.66 20.74 -10.18
N ILE A 3 -16.79 20.03 -10.05
CA ILE A 3 -17.10 19.21 -8.86
C ILE A 3 -16.15 18.02 -8.74
N HIS A 4 -15.64 17.51 -9.88
CA HIS A 4 -14.85 16.29 -9.94
C HIS A 4 -13.36 16.50 -9.57
N GLU A 5 -12.82 17.67 -9.86
CA GLU A 5 -11.42 18.01 -9.57
C GLU A 5 -11.25 18.41 -8.10
N GLN A 6 -12.15 19.25 -7.57
CA GLN A 6 -12.14 19.63 -6.15
C GLN A 6 -12.33 18.41 -5.23
N ALA A 7 -13.23 17.50 -5.59
CA ALA A 7 -13.43 16.26 -4.84
C ALA A 7 -12.19 15.33 -4.90
N SER A 8 -11.51 15.28 -6.04
CA SER A 8 -10.27 14.51 -6.20
C SER A 8 -9.14 15.07 -5.33
N LEU A 9 -8.96 16.39 -5.31
CA LEU A 9 -7.99 17.08 -4.47
C LEU A 9 -8.25 16.86 -2.98
N ALA A 10 -9.50 17.05 -2.55
CA ALA A 10 -9.89 16.82 -1.15
C ALA A 10 -9.65 15.35 -0.73
N SER A 11 -9.92 14.40 -1.63
CA SER A 11 -9.65 12.98 -1.38
C SER A 11 -8.15 12.72 -1.25
N LYS A 12 -7.34 13.34 -2.12
CA LYS A 12 -5.87 13.24 -2.06
C LYS A 12 -5.33 13.79 -0.73
N GLU A 13 -5.75 14.98 -0.34
CA GLU A 13 -5.32 15.60 0.93
C GLU A 13 -5.67 14.71 2.12
N HIS A 14 -6.86 14.12 2.10
CA HIS A 14 -7.27 13.19 3.15
C HIS A 14 -6.38 11.95 3.19
N ILE A 15 -6.05 11.36 2.04
CA ILE A 15 -5.13 10.22 1.95
C ILE A 15 -3.75 10.59 2.47
N ASP A 16 -3.21 11.76 2.08
CA ASP A 16 -1.91 12.25 2.55
C ASP A 16 -1.88 12.37 4.08
N GLN A 17 -2.94 12.93 4.67
CA GLN A 17 -3.07 13.03 6.13
C GLN A 17 -3.14 11.66 6.84
N VAL A 18 -3.80 10.68 6.22
CA VAL A 18 -3.86 9.32 6.76
C VAL A 18 -2.49 8.65 6.71
N PHE A 19 -1.79 8.75 5.58
CA PHE A 19 -0.44 8.21 5.43
C PHE A 19 0.54 8.85 6.44
N GLU A 20 0.45 10.16 6.65
CA GLU A 20 1.27 10.86 7.63
C GLU A 20 1.02 10.35 9.07
N LYS A 21 -0.24 10.20 9.48
CA LYS A 21 -0.59 9.63 10.78
C LYS A 21 -0.06 8.20 10.95
N VAL A 22 -0.11 7.40 9.89
CA VAL A 22 0.44 6.04 9.90
C VAL A 22 1.97 6.07 10.02
N ASN A 23 2.65 6.95 9.29
CA ASN A 23 4.10 7.11 9.36
C ASN A 23 4.54 7.48 10.79
N GLN A 24 3.83 8.40 11.45
CA GLN A 24 4.07 8.80 12.84
C GLN A 24 3.89 7.61 13.80
N LYS A 25 2.77 6.89 13.70
CA LYS A 25 2.54 5.68 14.52
C LYS A 25 3.61 4.62 14.34
N LEU A 26 4.06 4.41 13.11
CA LEU A 26 5.15 3.47 12.83
C LEU A 26 6.43 3.93 13.50
N GLU A 27 6.78 5.20 13.40
CA GLU A 27 7.96 5.76 14.04
C GLU A 27 7.94 5.60 15.56
N GLU A 28 6.81 5.91 16.21
CA GLU A 28 6.60 5.72 17.65
C GLU A 28 6.80 4.27 18.11
N HIS A 29 6.48 3.30 17.25
CA HIS A 29 6.51 1.87 17.59
C HIS A 29 7.75 1.12 17.05
N GLY A 30 8.75 1.82 16.52
CA GLY A 30 10.00 1.22 16.05
C GLY A 30 9.98 0.77 14.58
N GLY A 31 8.99 1.22 13.81
CA GLY A 31 8.94 1.17 12.35
C GLY A 31 8.51 -0.18 11.77
N LEU A 32 8.38 -1.22 12.60
CA LEU A 32 8.02 -2.55 12.12
C LEU A 32 6.51 -2.67 11.92
N TYR A 33 5.68 -2.54 12.95
CA TYR A 33 4.22 -2.68 12.87
C TYR A 33 3.52 -1.46 13.45
N LEU A 34 2.21 -1.34 13.19
CA LEU A 34 1.36 -0.26 13.70
C LEU A 34 1.23 -0.24 15.22
N PHE A 35 1.59 -1.33 15.89
CA PHE A 35 1.69 -1.45 17.34
C PHE A 35 3.06 -2.00 17.73
N LYS A 36 3.47 -1.76 18.97
CA LYS A 36 4.73 -2.29 19.52
C LYS A 36 4.61 -3.79 19.83
N THR A 37 4.50 -4.60 18.79
CA THR A 37 4.32 -6.05 18.83
C THR A 37 5.44 -6.77 18.08
N THR A 38 5.64 -8.05 18.38
CA THR A 38 6.62 -8.89 17.67
C THR A 38 6.06 -9.44 16.34
N TYR A 39 4.73 -9.52 16.23
CA TYR A 39 4.01 -10.07 15.08
C TYR A 39 3.03 -9.04 14.51
N PRO A 40 2.71 -9.11 13.21
CA PRO A 40 1.69 -8.25 12.62
C PRO A 40 0.34 -8.52 13.29
N THR A 41 -0.43 -7.45 13.44
CA THR A 41 -1.77 -7.47 14.00
C THR A 41 -2.81 -7.37 12.89
N ALA A 42 -4.08 -7.56 13.24
CA ALA A 42 -5.19 -7.32 12.32
C ALA A 42 -5.17 -5.88 11.74
N ALA A 43 -4.63 -4.90 12.47
CA ALA A 43 -4.51 -3.53 11.99
C ALA A 43 -3.52 -3.42 10.81
N ASP A 44 -2.37 -4.10 10.89
CA ASP A 44 -1.37 -4.10 9.82
C ASP A 44 -1.93 -4.73 8.54
N PHE A 45 -2.63 -5.86 8.69
CA PHE A 45 -3.31 -6.53 7.58
C PHE A 45 -4.45 -5.68 7.00
N THR A 46 -5.24 -5.02 7.85
CA THR A 46 -6.33 -4.14 7.40
C THR A 46 -5.79 -2.94 6.65
N LEU A 47 -4.73 -2.30 7.15
CA LEU A 47 -4.06 -1.21 6.46
C LEU A 47 -3.55 -1.68 5.09
N ALA A 48 -2.84 -2.81 5.04
CA ALA A 48 -2.34 -3.36 3.78
C ALA A 48 -3.48 -3.67 2.80
N ALA A 49 -4.55 -4.30 3.26
CA ALA A 49 -5.71 -4.65 2.44
C ALA A 49 -6.51 -3.44 1.94
N LEU A 50 -6.49 -2.31 2.64
CA LEU A 50 -7.16 -1.09 2.18
C LEU A 50 -6.24 -0.23 1.30
N ALA A 51 -4.93 -0.24 1.56
CA ALA A 51 -3.96 0.59 0.86
C ALA A 51 -3.43 -0.03 -0.45
N TYR A 52 -3.61 -1.33 -0.69
CA TYR A 52 -3.04 -1.99 -1.88
C TYR A 52 -3.41 -1.35 -3.23
N PRO A 53 -4.62 -0.77 -3.46
CA PRO A 53 -4.92 -0.13 -4.74
C PRO A 53 -4.16 1.18 -4.96
N MET A 54 -3.58 1.75 -3.90
CA MET A 54 -2.75 2.96 -3.97
C MET A 54 -1.26 2.63 -4.06
N ILE A 55 -0.86 1.47 -3.54
CA ILE A 55 0.55 1.05 -3.45
C ILE A 55 0.95 0.13 -4.60
N PHE A 56 0.01 -0.63 -5.16
CA PHE A 56 0.22 -1.62 -6.22
C PHE A 56 1.35 -2.63 -5.89
N PRO A 57 1.18 -3.49 -4.87
CA PRO A 57 2.11 -4.59 -4.62
C PRO A 57 2.19 -5.52 -5.84
N SER A 58 3.38 -6.00 -6.19
CA SER A 58 3.59 -6.87 -7.37
C SER A 58 2.89 -8.22 -7.24
N GLN A 59 2.61 -8.67 -6.01
CA GLN A 59 1.81 -9.86 -5.73
C GLN A 59 0.35 -9.71 -6.18
N CYS A 60 -0.07 -8.49 -6.56
CA CYS A 60 -1.37 -8.19 -7.15
C CYS A 60 -1.33 -8.05 -8.68
N ASP A 61 -0.16 -8.20 -9.31
CA ASP A 61 -0.02 -8.06 -10.76
C ASP A 61 -0.96 -9.07 -11.45
N GLY A 62 -1.79 -8.58 -12.38
CA GLY A 62 -2.80 -9.38 -13.07
C GLY A 62 -4.21 -9.35 -12.45
N LEU A 63 -4.40 -8.78 -11.25
CA LEU A 63 -5.73 -8.51 -10.69
C LEU A 63 -6.21 -7.07 -10.92
N ILE A 64 -5.27 -6.13 -10.96
CA ILE A 64 -5.51 -4.72 -11.33
C ILE A 64 -4.41 -4.29 -12.30
N ILE A 65 -4.11 -3.00 -12.34
CA ILE A 65 -3.08 -2.37 -13.16
C ILE A 65 -1.72 -2.67 -12.51
N LYS A 66 -0.76 -3.10 -13.32
CA LYS A 66 0.62 -3.29 -12.88
C LYS A 66 1.28 -1.93 -12.60
N TYR A 67 2.04 -1.83 -11.52
CA TYR A 67 2.89 -0.68 -11.26
C TYR A 67 4.03 -0.59 -12.30
N ASP A 68 3.81 0.19 -13.35
CA ASP A 68 4.71 0.30 -14.50
C ASP A 68 4.63 1.71 -15.12
N PRO A 69 5.76 2.41 -15.31
CA PRO A 69 5.77 3.77 -15.87
C PRO A 69 5.33 3.83 -17.34
N ASN A 70 5.29 2.70 -18.05
CA ASN A 70 4.79 2.64 -19.43
C ASN A 70 3.27 2.44 -19.51
N ILE A 71 2.63 2.07 -18.40
CA ILE A 71 1.18 1.81 -18.30
C ILE A 71 0.48 2.97 -17.58
N MET A 72 1.10 3.50 -16.54
CA MET A 72 0.56 4.59 -15.74
C MET A 72 0.89 5.96 -16.35
N SER A 73 0.04 6.96 -16.10
CA SER A 73 0.42 8.35 -16.37
C SER A 73 1.60 8.74 -15.48
N ARG A 74 2.46 9.65 -15.97
CA ARG A 74 3.64 10.13 -15.21
C ARG A 74 3.25 10.63 -13.81
N GLN A 75 2.20 11.43 -13.72
CA GLN A 75 1.71 11.97 -12.44
C GLN A 75 1.28 10.88 -11.47
N MET A 76 0.53 9.87 -11.95
CA MET A 76 0.11 8.74 -11.11
C MET A 76 1.32 7.92 -10.66
N TYR A 77 2.25 7.62 -11.57
CA TYR A 77 3.46 6.87 -11.26
C TYR A 77 4.29 7.57 -10.18
N GLU A 78 4.55 8.87 -10.32
CA GLU A 78 5.28 9.69 -9.33
C GLU A 78 4.55 9.73 -7.98
N GLN A 79 3.22 9.85 -7.97
CA GLN A 79 2.43 9.83 -6.74
C GLN A 79 2.48 8.46 -6.04
N VAL A 80 2.30 7.37 -6.78
CA VAL A 80 2.41 6.00 -6.24
C VAL A 80 3.82 5.75 -5.73
N THR A 81 4.86 6.17 -6.48
CA THR A 81 6.27 6.11 -6.05
C THR A 81 6.44 6.77 -4.67
N THR A 82 5.91 8.00 -4.54
CA THR A 82 5.98 8.77 -3.30
C THR A 82 5.37 8.00 -2.12
N TYR A 83 4.17 7.42 -2.28
CA TYR A 83 3.55 6.63 -1.21
C TYR A 83 4.32 5.35 -0.89
N ARG A 84 4.88 4.68 -1.91
CA ARG A 84 5.69 3.45 -1.75
C ARG A 84 6.97 3.69 -0.96
N GLU A 85 7.57 4.88 -1.08
CA GLU A 85 8.82 5.23 -0.39
C GLU A 85 8.64 5.55 1.09
N GLN A 86 7.43 5.93 1.49
CA GLN A 86 7.06 6.20 2.88
C GLN A 86 7.07 4.92 3.74
N ARG A 87 7.14 5.09 5.07
CA ARG A 87 7.12 3.97 6.02
C ARG A 87 5.82 3.16 5.91
N ALA A 88 4.68 3.85 5.77
CA ALA A 88 3.38 3.24 5.53
C ALA A 88 3.38 2.38 4.26
N GLY A 89 3.87 2.90 3.13
CA GLY A 89 3.96 2.14 1.88
C GLY A 89 4.87 0.92 2.00
N LYS A 90 6.02 1.06 2.66
CA LYS A 90 6.95 -0.05 2.94
C LYS A 90 6.31 -1.13 3.82
N LEU A 91 5.52 -0.76 4.83
CA LEU A 91 4.74 -1.72 5.61
C LEU A 91 3.78 -2.51 4.71
N VAL A 92 3.01 -1.83 3.87
CA VAL A 92 2.05 -2.48 2.95
C VAL A 92 2.76 -3.47 2.03
N LEU A 93 3.84 -3.04 1.37
CA LEU A 93 4.64 -3.90 0.48
C LEU A 93 5.15 -5.15 1.21
N ARG A 94 5.70 -4.98 2.42
CA ARG A 94 6.19 -6.08 3.25
C ARG A 94 5.08 -7.04 3.66
N MET A 95 3.89 -6.54 4.00
CA MET A 95 2.74 -7.38 4.34
C MET A 95 2.34 -8.29 3.18
N TYR A 96 2.32 -7.76 1.96
CA TYR A 96 2.03 -8.54 0.76
C TYR A 96 3.13 -9.55 0.44
N GLU A 97 4.40 -9.14 0.53
CA GLU A 97 5.54 -10.03 0.31
C GLU A 97 5.57 -11.21 1.28
N GLN A 98 5.30 -10.97 2.56
CA GLN A 98 5.44 -11.99 3.61
C GLN A 98 4.21 -12.88 3.77
N HIS A 99 3.02 -12.35 3.52
CA HIS A 99 1.76 -13.00 3.91
C HIS A 99 0.80 -13.27 2.77
N ARG A 100 0.99 -12.66 1.59
CA ARG A 100 0.13 -13.00 0.46
C ARG A 100 0.57 -14.34 -0.12
N ILE A 101 -0.35 -15.29 -0.10
CA ILE A 101 -0.16 -16.61 -0.70
C ILE A 101 -0.46 -16.46 -2.20
N VAL A 102 0.54 -16.13 -3.00
CA VAL A 102 0.43 -16.21 -4.47
C VAL A 102 1.06 -17.51 -5.00
N ASP A 103 2.08 -18.05 -4.31
CA ASP A 103 2.88 -19.19 -4.81
C ASP A 103 3.02 -20.41 -3.86
N ARG A 104 2.16 -20.59 -2.84
CA ARG A 104 2.23 -21.78 -1.95
C ARG A 104 1.23 -22.89 -2.24
N ILE A 105 0.58 -22.86 -3.41
CA ILE A 105 -0.07 -24.07 -3.94
C ILE A 105 0.94 -24.69 -4.90
N GLN A 106 1.87 -25.48 -4.37
CA GLN A 106 2.56 -26.45 -5.22
C GLN A 106 1.46 -27.34 -5.83
N PRO A 107 1.40 -27.53 -7.16
CA PRO A 107 0.56 -28.57 -7.71
C PRO A 107 1.04 -29.88 -7.12
N ASN A 108 0.21 -30.52 -6.31
CA ASN A 108 0.49 -31.88 -5.84
C ASN A 108 0.80 -32.71 -7.09
N HIS A 109 2.04 -33.21 -7.18
CA HIS A 109 2.38 -34.29 -8.09
C HIS A 109 1.49 -35.48 -7.74
N ALA A 110 0.54 -35.78 -8.63
CA ALA A 110 -0.22 -37.02 -8.69
C ALA A 110 0.11 -37.71 -10.01
#